data_AF-A0A966VB04-F1
#
_entry.id   AF-A0A966VB04-F1
#
_cell.length_a   1.000
_cell.length_b   1.000
_cell.length_c   1.000
_cell.angle_alpha   90.00
_cell.angle_beta   90.00
_cell.angle_gamma   90.00
#
_symmetry.space_group_name_H-M   'P 1'
#
loop_
_entity.id
_entity.type
_entity.pdbx_description
1 polymer ?
#
loop_
_entity_poly.entity_id
_entity_poly.type
_entity_poly.pdbx_seq_one_letter_code
_entity_poly.pdbx_strand_id
1 'polypeptide(L)'
;QIKYIDWAKFNCFSDQMKFLQNIDLYITGPGTGMMYMPFLKNGAININLGYIEHTQTNTARPNIKILNSHHDDHIFPGWMEQSVCAGADYVSTLYYDRFKYNNIDYKYLISLIEDSINLIQSKTKRNTNHNIDALVFIEYCNNVDNADELCAYLTDMGFFIELFVNEHPYAIPKHMVDINLLRKIKDKFGMDRKYEIKT
;
A
#
# COMPACT_ATOMS: atom_id res chain seq x y z
N GLN A 1 25.13 -1.35 8.18
CA GLN A 1 25.16 0.06 8.67
C GLN A 1 23.75 0.64 8.51
N ILE A 2 23.20 1.31 9.51
CA ILE A 2 21.90 1.99 9.41
C ILE A 2 22.15 3.47 9.10
N LYS A 3 21.38 4.05 8.18
CA LYS A 3 21.43 5.48 7.83
C LYS A 3 20.02 6.05 7.80
N TYR A 4 19.84 7.22 8.41
CA TYR A 4 18.63 8.02 8.24
C TYR A 4 18.84 8.98 7.08
N ILE A 5 17.88 9.03 6.16
CA ILE A 5 17.98 9.87 4.98
C ILE A 5 17.33 11.21 5.27
N ASP A 6 18.09 12.27 5.06
CA ASP A 6 17.58 13.63 4.98
C ASP A 6 17.79 14.13 3.55
N TRP A 7 16.73 14.13 2.76
CA TRP A 7 16.78 14.45 1.34
C TRP A 7 17.27 15.87 1.06
N ALA A 8 17.09 16.80 2.00
CA ALA A 8 17.55 18.18 1.89
C ALA A 8 19.07 18.32 1.97
N LYS A 9 19.80 17.29 2.42
CA LYS A 9 21.27 17.30 2.50
C LYS A 9 21.95 16.97 1.18
N PHE A 10 21.21 16.56 0.16
CA PHE A 10 21.76 16.28 -1.16
C PHE A 10 21.73 17.55 -2.00
N ASN A 11 22.85 17.88 -2.64
CA ASN A 11 22.97 19.06 -3.49
C ASN A 11 22.14 18.93 -4.78
N CYS A 12 21.97 17.70 -5.27
CA CYS A 12 21.22 17.42 -6.49
C CYS A 12 20.62 16.00 -6.48
N PHE A 13 19.65 15.78 -7.38
CA PHE A 13 18.98 14.49 -7.55
C PHE A 13 19.95 13.36 -7.95
N SER A 14 20.96 13.66 -8.77
CA SER A 14 21.98 12.67 -9.16
C SER A 14 22.72 12.09 -7.93
N ASP A 15 22.98 12.91 -6.90
CA ASP A 15 23.66 12.42 -5.70
C ASP A 15 22.74 11.53 -4.85
N GLN A 16 21.42 11.82 -4.84
CA GLN A 16 20.42 10.95 -4.24
C GLN A 16 20.39 9.58 -4.95
N MET A 17 20.46 9.55 -6.28
CA MET A 17 20.50 8.30 -7.06
C MET A 17 21.74 7.47 -6.72
N LYS A 18 22.93 8.10 -6.70
CA LYS A 18 24.18 7.43 -6.32
C LYS A 18 24.11 6.86 -4.90
N PHE A 19 23.44 7.55 -3.99
CA PHE A 19 23.23 7.07 -2.64
C PHE A 19 22.32 5.83 -2.61
N LEU A 20 21.18 5.87 -3.30
CA LEU A 20 20.20 4.77 -3.35
C LEU A 20 20.76 3.48 -3.95
N GLN A 21 21.64 3.58 -4.95
CA GLN A 21 22.31 2.42 -5.55
C GLN A 21 23.17 1.62 -4.56
N ASN A 22 23.50 2.19 -3.40
CA ASN A 22 24.27 1.52 -2.35
C ASN A 22 23.41 0.98 -1.21
N ILE A 23 22.08 1.04 -1.32
CA ILE A 23 21.15 0.58 -0.28
C ILE A 23 20.73 -0.86 -0.56
N ASP A 24 20.91 -1.74 0.43
CA ASP A 24 20.39 -3.12 0.41
C ASP A 24 18.94 -3.20 0.90
N LEU A 25 18.65 -2.46 1.97
CA LEU A 25 17.34 -2.40 2.63
C LEU A 25 16.91 -0.95 2.81
N TYR A 26 15.76 -0.61 2.24
CA TYR A 26 15.14 0.70 2.29
C TYR A 26 13.83 0.62 3.07
N ILE A 27 13.63 1.50 4.05
CA ILE A 27 12.42 1.51 4.88
C ILE A 27 11.76 2.87 4.74
N THR A 28 10.49 2.89 4.34
CA THR A 28 9.79 4.12 3.95
C THR A 28 8.35 4.15 4.42
N GLY A 29 7.85 5.36 4.70
CA GLY A 29 6.42 5.63 4.68
C GLY A 29 5.94 6.00 3.27
N PRO A 30 4.62 6.14 3.07
CA PRO A 30 4.04 6.57 1.80
C PRO A 30 4.49 7.97 1.37
N GLY A 31 4.25 8.32 0.11
CA GLY A 31 4.55 9.62 -0.47
C GLY A 31 5.95 9.72 -1.08
N THR A 32 6.56 10.90 -1.02
CA THR A 32 7.78 11.21 -1.79
C THR A 32 8.93 10.25 -1.53
N GLY A 33 9.10 9.74 -0.31
CA GLY A 33 10.13 8.74 0.00
C GLY A 33 9.93 7.42 -0.77
N MET A 34 8.69 6.96 -0.90
CA MET A 34 8.35 5.74 -1.64
C MET A 34 8.72 5.84 -3.12
N MET A 35 8.61 7.03 -3.72
CA MET A 35 8.94 7.27 -5.12
C MET A 35 10.42 7.07 -5.46
N TYR A 36 11.29 6.97 -4.45
CA TYR A 36 12.71 6.65 -4.65
C TYR A 36 12.99 5.15 -4.75
N MET A 37 12.05 4.29 -4.36
CA MET A 37 12.23 2.84 -4.33
C MET A 37 12.65 2.24 -5.69
N PRO A 38 12.11 2.68 -6.85
CA PRO A 38 12.56 2.17 -8.15
C PRO A 38 14.05 2.43 -8.45
N PHE A 39 14.69 3.39 -7.77
CA PHE A 39 16.11 3.69 -7.98
C PHE A 39 17.05 2.87 -7.10
N LEU A 40 16.52 1.92 -6.32
CA LEU A 40 17.34 0.95 -5.60
C LEU A 40 18.01 -0.02 -6.57
N LYS A 41 19.10 -0.64 -6.11
CA LYS A 41 19.79 -1.66 -6.90
C LYS A 41 18.95 -2.94 -7.04
N ASN A 42 19.22 -3.72 -8.08
CA ASN A 42 18.59 -5.03 -8.27
C ASN A 42 18.89 -5.95 -7.06
N GLY A 43 17.85 -6.61 -6.55
CA GLY A 43 17.91 -7.46 -5.37
C GLY A 43 17.84 -6.70 -4.05
N ALA A 44 17.76 -5.36 -4.06
CA ALA A 44 17.43 -4.60 -2.87
C ALA A 44 16.00 -4.88 -2.40
N ILE A 45 15.74 -4.50 -1.16
CA ILE A 45 14.44 -4.68 -0.52
C ILE A 45 13.90 -3.34 -0.03
N ASN A 46 12.61 -3.13 -0.25
CA ASN A 46 11.85 -2.04 0.34
C ASN A 46 10.91 -2.58 1.42
N ILE A 47 10.82 -1.91 2.56
CA ILE A 47 9.76 -2.08 3.54
C ILE A 47 8.88 -0.83 3.49
N ASN A 48 7.68 -0.99 2.94
CA ASN A 48 6.65 0.05 2.97
C ASN A 48 5.90 -0.05 4.31
N LEU A 49 6.11 0.95 5.16
CA LEU A 49 5.47 1.06 6.48
C LEU A 49 3.98 1.37 6.38
N GLY A 50 3.50 1.90 5.25
CA GLY A 50 2.14 2.41 5.11
C GLY A 50 1.79 3.47 6.15
N TYR A 51 0.51 3.78 6.21
CA TYR A 51 -0.07 4.75 7.11
C TYR A 51 -1.52 4.36 7.43
N ILE A 52 -2.09 5.07 8.39
CA ILE A 52 -3.52 5.05 8.63
C ILE A 52 -4.07 6.29 7.94
N GLU A 53 -4.87 6.09 6.89
CA GLU A 53 -5.56 7.17 6.19
C GLU A 53 -6.72 7.66 7.05
N HIS A 54 -6.93 8.96 7.03
CA HIS A 54 -8.04 9.63 7.69
C HIS A 54 -8.74 10.52 6.67
N THR A 55 -9.99 10.21 6.32
CA THR A 55 -10.82 11.10 5.50
C THR A 55 -11.23 12.31 6.36
N GLN A 56 -10.39 13.34 6.42
CA GLN A 56 -10.67 14.54 7.22
C GLN A 56 -11.39 15.60 6.39
N THR A 57 -12.37 16.25 7.00
CA THR A 57 -13.16 17.32 6.38
C THR A 57 -12.38 18.64 6.18
N ASN A 58 -11.16 18.79 6.72
CA ASN A 58 -10.44 20.07 6.80
C ASN A 58 -8.91 20.00 6.55
N THR A 59 -8.40 19.06 5.74
CA THR A 59 -6.97 19.02 5.35
C THR A 59 -6.75 19.27 3.87
N ALA A 60 -5.47 19.36 3.47
CA ALA A 60 -5.02 19.65 2.11
C ALA A 60 -5.52 18.65 1.03
N ARG A 61 -6.10 17.51 1.43
CA ARG A 61 -6.83 16.58 0.57
C ARG A 61 -8.21 16.36 1.20
N PRO A 62 -9.21 17.21 0.93
CA PRO A 62 -10.55 17.05 1.49
C PRO A 62 -11.20 15.79 0.91
N ASN A 63 -10.98 14.66 1.58
CA ASN A 63 -11.59 13.39 1.22
C ASN A 63 -12.94 13.30 1.92
N ILE A 64 -13.98 13.52 1.12
CA ILE A 64 -15.37 13.08 1.23
C ILE A 64 -15.76 12.45 2.60
N LYS A 65 -16.58 13.15 3.38
CA LYS A 65 -17.23 12.63 4.58
C LYS A 65 -18.10 11.40 4.26
N ILE A 66 -17.84 10.27 4.90
CA ILE A 66 -18.68 9.06 4.80
C ILE A 66 -19.72 9.07 5.90
N LEU A 67 -20.98 9.35 5.55
CA LEU A 67 -22.09 9.53 6.49
C LEU A 67 -22.43 8.26 7.31
N ASN A 68 -21.90 7.09 6.93
CA ASN A 68 -22.19 5.77 7.54
C ASN A 68 -20.92 5.01 7.97
N SER A 69 -19.83 5.70 8.29
CA SER A 69 -18.62 5.06 8.82
C SER A 69 -18.84 4.55 10.26
N HIS A 70 -18.05 3.55 10.69
CA HIS A 70 -18.02 3.13 12.11
C HIS A 70 -17.44 4.21 13.04
N HIS A 71 -16.74 5.19 12.48
CA HIS A 71 -16.06 6.29 13.17
C HIS A 71 -16.48 7.65 12.58
N ASP A 72 -16.33 8.75 13.35
CA ASP A 72 -16.69 10.11 12.92
C ASP A 72 -15.95 10.57 11.65
N ASP A 73 -14.72 10.05 11.46
CA ASP A 73 -13.95 10.07 10.23
C ASP A 73 -13.83 8.63 9.69
N HIS A 74 -13.84 8.42 8.37
CA HIS A 74 -13.51 7.10 7.83
C HIS A 74 -12.00 6.92 7.85
N ILE A 75 -11.55 5.87 8.54
CA ILE A 75 -10.14 5.58 8.77
C ILE A 75 -9.87 4.22 8.18
N PHE A 76 -8.79 4.05 7.44
CA PHE A 76 -8.40 2.73 6.92
C PHE A 76 -6.89 2.62 6.70
N PRO A 77 -6.33 1.40 6.69
CA PRO A 77 -4.93 1.17 6.32
C PRO A 77 -4.68 1.51 4.86
N GLY A 78 -3.62 2.28 4.61
CA GLY A 78 -3.16 2.57 3.27
C GLY A 78 -1.66 2.39 3.15
N TRP A 79 -1.19 2.14 1.94
CA TRP A 79 0.24 2.06 1.64
C TRP A 79 0.68 3.05 0.58
N MET A 80 -0.27 3.53 -0.24
CA MET A 80 -0.06 4.44 -1.38
C MET A 80 1.05 3.98 -2.35
N GLU A 81 1.03 4.54 -3.57
CA GLU A 81 2.04 4.28 -4.60
C GLU A 81 2.35 2.77 -4.82
N GLN A 82 1.39 1.89 -4.53
CA GLN A 82 1.59 0.44 -4.54
C GLN A 82 1.88 -0.06 -5.96
N SER A 83 1.35 0.63 -6.97
CA SER A 83 1.64 0.39 -8.39
C SER A 83 3.12 0.59 -8.73
N VAL A 84 3.79 1.54 -8.08
CA VAL A 84 5.24 1.78 -8.25
C VAL A 84 6.02 0.58 -7.69
N CYS A 85 5.59 0.04 -6.55
CA CYS A 85 6.16 -1.19 -5.98
C CYS A 85 5.91 -2.42 -6.85
N ALA A 86 4.70 -2.57 -7.36
CA ALA A 86 4.33 -3.67 -8.24
C ALA A 86 5.11 -3.66 -9.55
N GLY A 87 5.37 -2.48 -10.12
CA GLY A 87 6.11 -2.32 -11.38
C GLY A 87 7.64 -2.50 -11.27
N ALA A 88 8.21 -2.48 -10.08
CA ALA A 88 9.65 -2.62 -9.86
C ALA A 88 10.03 -4.08 -9.54
N ASP A 89 9.96 -4.97 -10.53
CA ASP A 89 10.22 -6.43 -10.40
C ASP A 89 11.66 -6.81 -9.97
N TYR A 90 12.59 -5.85 -10.05
CA TYR A 90 13.97 -6.02 -9.62
C TYR A 90 14.20 -5.73 -8.13
N VAL A 91 13.25 -5.11 -7.44
CA VAL A 91 13.26 -4.87 -5.98
C VAL A 91 12.16 -5.71 -5.35
N SER A 92 12.40 -6.31 -4.20
CA SER A 92 11.32 -6.94 -3.43
C SER A 92 10.72 -5.95 -2.44
N THR A 93 9.38 -5.87 -2.35
CA THR A 93 8.70 -5.02 -1.37
C THR A 93 8.01 -5.86 -0.30
N LEU A 94 8.25 -5.52 0.97
CA LEU A 94 7.50 -6.00 2.13
C LEU A 94 6.60 -4.87 2.63
N TYR A 95 5.41 -5.24 3.09
CA TYR A 95 4.42 -4.30 3.58
C TYR A 95 4.22 -4.53 5.07
N TYR A 96 4.29 -3.45 5.85
CA TYR A 96 3.98 -3.48 7.27
C TYR A 96 2.47 -3.64 7.45
N ASP A 97 2.02 -4.67 8.16
CA ASP A 97 0.60 -4.96 8.43
C ASP A 97 -0.07 -3.89 9.31
N ARG A 98 -0.65 -2.89 8.63
CA ARG A 98 -1.44 -1.81 9.23
C ARG A 98 -2.86 -2.23 9.61
N PHE A 99 -3.38 -3.36 9.11
CA PHE A 99 -4.67 -3.88 9.56
C PHE A 99 -4.57 -4.36 11.01
N LYS A 100 -3.47 -5.03 11.34
CA LYS A 100 -3.18 -5.53 12.69
C LYS A 100 -2.52 -4.51 13.60
N TYR A 101 -1.61 -3.69 13.08
CA TYR A 101 -0.80 -2.75 13.86
C TYR A 101 -1.01 -1.30 13.40
N ASN A 102 -1.92 -0.58 14.07
CA ASN A 102 -2.16 0.84 13.77
C ASN A 102 -0.91 1.70 14.02
N ASN A 103 -0.19 1.43 15.13
CA ASN A 103 1.09 2.05 15.46
C ASN A 103 2.25 1.12 15.07
N ILE A 104 3.47 1.66 14.98
CA ILE A 104 4.66 0.85 14.78
C ILE A 104 4.92 0.01 16.04
N ASP A 105 4.58 -1.27 15.96
CA ASP A 105 5.08 -2.33 16.83
C ASP A 105 6.52 -2.68 16.45
N TYR A 106 7.44 -2.49 17.40
CA TYR A 106 8.87 -2.70 17.18
C TYR A 106 9.23 -4.17 16.93
N LYS A 107 8.56 -5.12 17.59
CA LYS A 107 8.89 -6.54 17.43
C LYS A 107 8.55 -6.99 16.01
N TYR A 108 7.39 -6.57 15.52
CA TYR A 108 6.96 -6.88 14.17
C TYR A 108 7.78 -6.14 13.10
N LEU A 109 8.18 -4.88 13.35
CA LEU A 109 9.10 -4.20 12.45
C LEU A 109 10.46 -4.90 12.38
N ILE A 110 11.00 -5.34 13.52
CA ILE A 110 12.25 -6.10 13.58
C ILE A 110 12.13 -7.40 12.79
N SER A 111 11.03 -8.15 12.92
CA SER A 111 10.85 -9.38 12.14
C SER A 111 10.84 -9.12 10.63
N LEU A 112 10.22 -8.01 10.17
CA LEU A 112 10.26 -7.64 8.75
C LEU A 112 11.68 -7.29 8.27
N ILE A 113 12.48 -6.66 9.13
CA ILE A 113 13.89 -6.36 8.85
C ILE A 113 14.70 -7.67 8.76
N GLU A 114 14.48 -8.61 9.68
CA GLU A 114 15.14 -9.92 9.66
C GLU A 114 14.77 -10.74 8.41
N ASP A 115 13.50 -10.78 8.04
CA ASP A 115 13.03 -11.42 6.80
C ASP A 115 13.69 -10.79 5.56
N SER A 116 13.83 -9.46 5.56
CA SER A 116 14.51 -8.74 4.49
C SER A 116 15.99 -9.11 4.41
N ILE A 117 16.68 -9.20 5.54
CA ILE A 117 18.08 -9.63 5.60
C ILE A 117 18.24 -11.05 5.02
N ASN A 118 17.33 -11.96 5.36
CA ASN A 118 17.34 -13.34 4.85
C ASN A 118 17.14 -13.40 3.33
N LEU A 119 16.22 -12.58 2.79
CA LEU A 119 16.00 -12.46 1.35
C LEU A 119 17.24 -11.91 0.63
N ILE A 120 17.89 -10.88 1.17
CA ILE A 120 19.13 -10.30 0.62
C ILE A 120 20.26 -11.34 0.61
N GLN A 121 20.47 -12.04 1.72
CA GLN A 121 21.54 -13.03 1.86
C GLN A 121 21.33 -14.25 0.96
N SER A 122 20.09 -14.73 0.86
CA SER A 122 19.75 -15.86 -0.02
C SER A 122 19.68 -15.48 -1.49
N LYS A 123 19.72 -14.18 -1.82
CA LYS A 123 19.50 -13.63 -3.18
C LYS A 123 18.17 -14.09 -3.78
N THR A 124 17.18 -14.31 -2.92
CA THR A 124 15.84 -14.73 -3.31
C THR A 124 14.96 -13.51 -3.49
N LYS A 125 14.24 -13.45 -4.61
CA LYS A 125 13.21 -12.44 -4.82
C LYS A 125 11.86 -12.96 -4.37
N ARG A 126 10.99 -12.06 -3.92
CA ARG A 126 9.58 -12.39 -3.71
C ARG A 126 8.91 -12.67 -5.06
N ASN A 127 7.94 -13.57 -5.05
CA ASN A 127 7.13 -13.90 -6.23
C ASN A 127 6.20 -12.74 -6.64
N THR A 128 5.93 -11.81 -5.74
CA THR A 128 5.09 -10.65 -5.98
C THR A 128 5.44 -9.50 -5.04
N ASN A 129 5.23 -8.27 -5.53
CA ASN A 129 5.27 -7.03 -4.77
C ASN A 129 3.86 -6.50 -4.46
N HIS A 130 2.83 -7.35 -4.53
CA HIS A 130 1.47 -6.95 -4.15
C HIS A 130 1.30 -6.98 -2.63
N ASN A 131 0.65 -5.94 -2.09
CA ASN A 131 0.15 -5.97 -0.72
C ASN A 131 -1.19 -6.74 -0.67
N ILE A 132 -1.78 -6.83 0.52
CA ILE A 132 -3.05 -7.55 0.70
C ILE A 132 -4.22 -6.90 -0.06
N ASP A 133 -4.30 -5.56 -0.15
CA ASP A 133 -5.35 -4.87 -0.90
C ASP A 133 -5.28 -5.21 -2.39
N ALA A 134 -4.08 -5.21 -2.97
CA ALA A 134 -3.84 -5.59 -4.35
C ALA A 134 -4.24 -7.04 -4.62
N LEU A 135 -3.93 -7.96 -3.71
CA LEU A 135 -4.34 -9.36 -3.86
C LEU A 135 -5.86 -9.53 -3.81
N VAL A 136 -6.54 -8.82 -2.91
CA VAL A 136 -8.02 -8.82 -2.84
C VAL A 136 -8.63 -8.20 -4.10
N PHE A 137 -8.09 -7.08 -4.58
CA PHE A 137 -8.59 -6.41 -5.77
C PHE A 137 -8.41 -7.29 -7.03
N ILE A 138 -7.23 -7.89 -7.21
CA ILE A 138 -6.97 -8.83 -8.32
C ILE A 138 -7.93 -10.01 -8.27
N GLU A 139 -8.12 -10.62 -7.10
CA GLU A 139 -9.07 -11.72 -6.94
C GLU A 139 -10.50 -11.27 -7.28
N TYR A 140 -10.90 -10.07 -6.86
CA TYR A 140 -12.21 -9.51 -7.19
C TYR A 140 -12.40 -9.38 -8.70
N CYS A 141 -11.45 -8.73 -9.38
CA CYS A 141 -11.46 -8.55 -10.84
C CYS A 141 -11.51 -9.89 -11.58
N ASN A 142 -10.88 -10.95 -11.06
CA ASN A 142 -10.94 -12.29 -11.67
C ASN A 142 -12.31 -12.97 -11.54
N ASN A 143 -13.21 -12.44 -10.72
CA ASN A 143 -14.53 -13.03 -10.43
C ASN A 143 -15.71 -12.19 -10.94
N VAL A 144 -15.45 -11.13 -11.72
CA VAL A 144 -16.49 -10.26 -12.28
C VAL A 144 -16.27 -10.01 -13.77
N ASP A 145 -17.36 -9.90 -14.53
CA ASP A 145 -17.29 -9.69 -15.99
C ASP A 145 -16.96 -8.23 -16.36
N ASN A 146 -17.14 -7.28 -15.43
CA ASN A 146 -16.96 -5.85 -15.64
C ASN A 146 -15.66 -5.30 -15.04
N ALA A 147 -14.63 -6.13 -14.89
CA ALA A 147 -13.36 -5.76 -14.26
C ALA A 147 -12.67 -4.57 -14.95
N ASP A 148 -12.69 -4.52 -16.29
CA ASP A 148 -12.08 -3.43 -17.06
C ASP A 148 -12.79 -2.09 -16.82
N GLU A 149 -14.12 -2.12 -16.76
CA GLU A 149 -14.95 -0.94 -16.48
C GLU A 149 -14.67 -0.40 -15.07
N LEU A 150 -14.54 -1.30 -14.09
CA LEU A 150 -14.17 -0.95 -12.71
C LEU A 150 -12.77 -0.35 -12.63
N CYS A 151 -11.79 -0.94 -13.32
CA CYS A 151 -10.42 -0.41 -13.35
C CYS A 151 -10.37 0.99 -14.00
N ALA A 152 -11.11 1.19 -15.09
CA ALA A 152 -11.22 2.50 -15.75
C ALA A 152 -11.86 3.53 -14.81
N TYR A 153 -12.97 3.18 -14.16
CA TYR A 153 -13.65 4.04 -13.20
C TYR A 153 -12.75 4.52 -12.07
N LEU A 154 -12.01 3.60 -11.43
CA LEU A 154 -11.08 3.94 -10.35
C LEU A 154 -9.94 4.82 -10.85
N THR A 155 -9.42 4.54 -12.05
CA THR A 155 -8.34 5.31 -12.67
C THR A 155 -8.77 6.75 -12.98
N ASP A 156 -9.94 6.93 -13.61
CA ASP A 156 -10.47 8.24 -14.00
C ASP A 156 -10.75 9.14 -12.78
N MET A 157 -11.18 8.52 -11.67
CA MET A 157 -11.39 9.20 -10.41
C MET A 157 -10.09 9.48 -9.64
N GLY A 158 -8.97 8.90 -10.06
CA GLY A 158 -7.71 8.95 -9.32
C GLY A 158 -7.77 8.21 -7.98
N PHE A 159 -8.59 7.16 -7.87
CA PHE A 159 -8.73 6.36 -6.66
C PHE A 159 -7.75 5.18 -6.65
N PHE A 160 -7.08 5.02 -5.52
CA PHE A 160 -6.26 3.84 -5.25
C PHE A 160 -7.14 2.66 -4.86
N ILE A 161 -6.66 1.44 -5.16
CA ILE A 161 -7.36 0.19 -4.86
C ILE A 161 -7.68 -0.02 -3.37
N GLU A 162 -6.91 0.59 -2.46
CA GLU A 162 -7.18 0.56 -1.01
C GLU A 162 -8.50 1.25 -0.66
N LEU A 163 -8.94 2.26 -1.41
CA LEU A 163 -10.26 2.87 -1.25
C LEU A 163 -11.38 1.90 -1.64
N PHE A 164 -11.18 1.11 -2.70
CA PHE A 164 -12.13 0.10 -3.12
C PHE A 164 -12.24 -1.03 -2.08
N VAL A 165 -11.11 -1.58 -1.64
CA VAL A 165 -11.06 -2.70 -0.68
C VAL A 165 -11.64 -2.32 0.69
N ASN A 166 -11.44 -1.07 1.11
CA ASN A 166 -12.02 -0.51 2.34
C ASN A 166 -13.41 0.11 2.11
N GLU A 167 -14.05 -0.18 0.97
CA GLU A 167 -15.45 0.13 0.71
C GLU A 167 -15.80 1.63 0.73
N HIS A 168 -14.86 2.50 0.34
CA HIS A 168 -15.13 3.92 0.22
C HIS A 168 -16.31 4.14 -0.75
N PRO A 169 -17.41 4.83 -0.39
CA PRO A 169 -18.65 4.85 -1.17
C PRO A 169 -18.51 5.29 -2.63
N TYR A 170 -17.51 6.14 -2.91
CA TYR A 170 -17.20 6.58 -4.28
C TYR A 170 -16.27 5.62 -5.02
N ALA A 171 -15.56 4.73 -4.34
CA ALA A 171 -14.80 3.66 -4.98
C ALA A 171 -15.66 2.39 -5.19
N ILE A 172 -16.85 2.31 -4.57
CA ILE A 172 -17.78 1.17 -4.70
C ILE A 172 -19.14 1.57 -5.32
N PRO A 173 -19.20 1.99 -6.59
CA PRO A 173 -20.46 2.31 -7.26
C PRO A 173 -21.40 1.08 -7.28
N LYS A 174 -22.60 1.24 -6.69
CA LYS A 174 -23.58 0.15 -6.48
C LYS A 174 -23.99 -0.63 -7.74
N HIS A 175 -23.90 -0.01 -8.91
CA HIS A 175 -24.27 -0.64 -10.18
C HIS A 175 -23.14 -1.49 -10.78
N MET A 176 -21.92 -1.36 -10.26
CA MET A 176 -20.71 -1.98 -10.80
C MET A 176 -20.07 -2.97 -9.83
N VAL A 177 -20.30 -2.80 -8.52
CA VAL A 177 -19.63 -3.57 -7.47
C VAL A 177 -20.61 -4.48 -6.73
N ASP A 178 -20.41 -5.79 -6.88
CA ASP A 178 -20.95 -6.78 -5.94
C ASP A 178 -20.18 -6.71 -4.61
N ILE A 179 -20.75 -6.02 -3.64
CA ILE A 179 -20.18 -5.86 -2.30
C ILE A 179 -20.08 -7.18 -1.54
N ASN A 180 -21.02 -8.11 -1.75
CA ASN A 180 -21.00 -9.39 -1.02
C ASN A 180 -19.87 -10.27 -1.50
N LEU A 181 -19.59 -10.26 -2.81
CA LEU A 181 -18.43 -10.92 -3.38
C LEU A 181 -17.12 -10.35 -2.82
N LEU A 182 -16.97 -9.01 -2.83
CA LEU A 182 -15.78 -8.35 -2.27
C LEU A 182 -15.56 -8.79 -0.82
N ARG A 183 -16.63 -8.78 -0.03
CA ARG A 183 -16.60 -9.14 1.38
C ARG A 183 -16.19 -10.59 1.61
N LYS A 184 -16.75 -11.53 0.84
CA LYS A 184 -16.37 -12.94 0.85
C LYS A 184 -14.88 -13.15 0.48
N ILE A 185 -14.37 -12.37 -0.46
CA ILE A 185 -12.94 -12.42 -0.84
C ILE A 185 -12.08 -11.90 0.32
N LYS A 186 -12.45 -10.78 0.95
CA LYS A 186 -11.73 -10.26 2.13
C LYS A 186 -11.63 -11.29 3.26
N ASP A 187 -12.69 -12.08 3.48
CA ASP A 187 -12.68 -13.16 4.46
C ASP A 187 -11.68 -14.27 4.10
N LYS A 188 -11.58 -14.63 2.81
CA LYS A 188 -10.58 -15.61 2.30
C LYS A 188 -9.14 -15.14 2.58
N PHE A 189 -8.89 -13.83 2.55
CA PHE A 189 -7.58 -13.25 2.84
C PHE A 189 -7.38 -12.90 4.33
N GLY A 190 -8.38 -13.14 5.19
CA GLY A 190 -8.29 -12.86 6.62
C GLY A 190 -8.19 -11.37 6.97
N MET A 191 -8.76 -10.49 6.14
CA MET A 191 -8.72 -9.04 6.37
C MET A 191 -9.62 -8.61 7.53
N ASP A 192 -9.19 -7.57 8.25
CA ASP A 192 -10.01 -6.93 9.28
C ASP A 192 -11.18 -6.16 8.64
N ARG A 193 -12.39 -6.43 9.14
CA ARG A 193 -13.66 -5.90 8.65
C ARG A 193 -14.03 -4.56 9.28
N LYS A 194 -13.29 -4.09 10.28
CA LYS A 194 -13.63 -2.87 11.06
C LYS A 194 -13.65 -1.58 10.22
N TYR A 195 -13.08 -1.62 9.02
CA TYR A 195 -12.95 -0.49 8.11
C TYR A 195 -14.04 -0.43 7.03
N GLU A 196 -15.04 -1.30 7.10
CA GLU A 196 -16.13 -1.36 6.12
C GLU A 196 -17.18 -0.29 6.35
N ILE A 197 -18.01 -0.03 5.32
CA ILE A 197 -19.18 0.83 5.49
C ILE A 197 -20.31 0.06 6.16
N LYS A 198 -21.07 0.73 7.04
CA LYS A 198 -22.30 0.16 7.59
C LYS A 198 -23.35 0.09 6.47
N THR A 199 -23.89 -1.11 6.28
CA THR A 199 -25.06 -1.39 5.43
C THR A 199 -26.35 -1.15 6.20
#